data_AF-A0A382WIK7-F1
#
_entry.id   AF-A0A382WIK7-F1
#
_cell.length_a   1.000
_cell.length_b   1.000
_cell.length_c   1.000
_cell.angle_alpha   90.00
_cell.angle_beta   90.00
_cell.angle_gamma   90.00
#
_symmetry.space_group_name_H-M   'P 1'
#
loop_
_entity.id
_entity.type
_entity.pdbx_description
1 polymer ?
#
loop_
_entity_poly.entity_id
_entity_poly.type
_entity_poly.pdbx_seq_one_letter_code
_entity_poly.pdbx_strand_id
1 'polypeptide(L)'
;SGIVAEIPRALAATFELGRTGALSAPTILMIFVLLLSTVAFIVFIERAIRKILINYPKRQMGTKIYGGESSHLPLKINTAGVIPAIFASALLLLPITFSNFGFSESETLIDISSLFSQGKPLYMLLYASGIIFFSFFYTSIVFNPKETAENLRKQGGYVPGIRPGERTAYFIEEILTRLTTIGALYLTLVCLMPEFLISKYPIPFYLGGTSVLIVVVVAMDTVSQIQTRMMSQQYESLIKKTRFGK
;
A
#
# COMPACT_ATOMS: atom_id res chain seq x y z
N SER A 1 13.77 6.25 -7.99
CA SER A 1 14.48 7.34 -7.30
C SER A 1 14.00 8.76 -7.62
N GLY A 2 13.10 8.99 -8.60
CA GLY A 2 12.65 10.34 -8.98
C GLY A 2 11.98 11.14 -7.85
N ILE A 3 10.98 10.55 -7.18
CA ILE A 3 10.23 11.23 -6.10
C ILE A 3 11.12 11.56 -4.90
N VAL A 4 12.00 10.64 -4.50
CA VAL A 4 12.92 10.85 -3.35
C VAL A 4 13.96 11.92 -3.66
N ALA A 5 14.39 12.05 -4.92
CA ALA A 5 15.36 13.06 -5.34
C ALA A 5 14.80 14.49 -5.30
N GLU A 6 13.48 14.66 -5.33
CA GLU A 6 12.82 15.97 -5.25
C GLU A 6 12.60 16.44 -3.81
N ILE A 7 12.66 15.55 -2.81
CA ILE A 7 12.44 15.89 -1.40
C ILE A 7 13.41 16.97 -0.89
N PRO A 8 14.75 16.88 -1.12
CA PRO A 8 15.68 17.91 -0.66
C PRO A 8 15.39 19.28 -1.29
N ARG A 9 15.01 19.30 -2.57
CA ARG A 9 14.68 20.52 -3.30
C ARG A 9 13.38 21.14 -2.80
N ALA A 10 12.36 20.32 -2.52
CA ALA A 10 11.10 20.76 -1.96
C ALA A 10 11.24 21.32 -0.54
N LEU A 11 12.08 20.69 0.30
CA LEU A 11 12.41 21.21 1.62
C LEU A 11 13.14 22.56 1.52
N ALA A 12 14.15 22.67 0.66
CA ALA A 12 14.86 23.93 0.44
C ALA A 12 13.93 25.06 -0.02
N ALA A 13 13.03 24.80 -0.97
CA ALA A 13 12.03 25.76 -1.43
C ALA A 13 11.06 26.18 -0.30
N THR A 14 10.65 25.25 0.57
CA THR A 14 9.78 25.54 1.71
C THR A 14 10.49 26.43 2.74
N PHE A 15 11.77 26.19 3.01
CA PHE A 15 12.57 27.04 3.88
C PHE A 15 12.82 28.44 3.30
N GLU A 16 13.01 28.55 1.98
CA GLU A 16 13.09 29.84 1.30
C GLU A 16 11.77 30.62 1.39
N LEU A 17 10.63 29.96 1.18
CA LEU A 17 9.29 30.55 1.33
C LEU A 17 9.00 31.00 2.78
N GLY A 18 9.54 30.28 3.77
CA GLY A 18 9.52 30.73 5.17
C GLY A 18 10.42 31.93 5.42
N ARG A 19 11.58 32.02 4.74
CA ARG A 19 12.52 33.15 4.85
C ARG A 19 11.99 34.42 4.17
N THR A 20 11.25 34.30 3.08
CA THR A 20 10.64 35.44 2.36
C THR A 20 9.37 35.95 3.04
N GLY A 21 8.88 35.29 4.08
CA GLY A 21 7.67 35.67 4.80
C GLY A 21 6.36 35.38 4.05
N ALA A 22 6.43 34.72 2.89
CA ALA A 22 5.26 34.32 2.10
C ALA A 22 4.42 33.24 2.82
N LEU A 23 5.03 32.50 3.73
CA LEU A 23 4.36 31.54 4.62
C LEU A 23 4.61 31.90 6.08
N SER A 24 3.54 31.99 6.86
CA SER A 24 3.66 32.22 8.29
C SER A 24 4.31 31.02 8.97
N ALA A 25 5.24 31.27 9.90
CA ALA A 25 5.89 30.26 10.73
C ALA A 25 4.91 29.21 11.34
N PRO A 26 3.71 29.58 11.86
CA PRO A 26 2.73 28.59 12.33
C PRO A 26 2.20 27.67 11.23
N THR A 27 2.06 28.13 9.98
CA THR A 27 1.58 27.32 8.86
C THR A 27 2.62 26.26 8.47
N ILE A 28 3.90 26.63 8.46
CA ILE A 28 5.01 25.70 8.18
C ILE A 28 5.07 24.60 9.25
N LEU A 29 4.93 24.98 10.52
CA LEU A 29 4.92 24.02 11.63
C LEU A 29 3.71 23.09 11.56
N MET A 30 2.53 23.61 11.22
CA MET A 30 1.32 22.81 11.01
C MET A 30 1.50 21.78 9.88
N ILE A 31 2.09 22.18 8.75
CA ILE A 31 2.36 21.28 7.61
C ILE A 31 3.34 20.17 8.01
N PHE A 32 4.39 20.51 8.77
CA PHE A 32 5.38 19.53 9.20
C PHE A 32 4.79 18.50 10.16
N VAL A 33 3.97 18.94 11.12
CA VAL A 33 3.24 18.05 12.04
C VAL A 33 2.26 17.17 11.27
N LEU A 34 1.53 17.74 10.30
CA LEU A 34 0.61 17.00 9.46
C LEU A 34 1.32 15.92 8.63
N LEU A 35 2.48 16.24 8.04
CA LEU A 35 3.30 15.29 7.30
C LEU A 35 3.77 14.13 8.19
N LEU A 36 4.32 14.43 9.36
CA LEU A 36 4.76 13.40 10.32
C LEU A 36 3.58 12.53 10.79
N SER A 37 2.44 13.14 11.08
CA SER A 37 1.22 12.44 11.45
C SER A 37 0.74 11.50 10.34
N THR A 38 0.75 11.95 9.09
CA THR A 38 0.36 11.12 7.94
C THR A 38 1.32 9.96 7.73
N VAL A 39 2.64 10.19 7.83
CA VAL A 39 3.64 9.11 7.75
C VAL A 39 3.44 8.09 8.87
N ALA A 40 3.27 8.54 10.12
CA ALA A 40 3.02 7.66 11.25
C ALA A 40 1.73 6.83 11.06
N PHE A 41 0.67 7.47 10.56
CA PHE A 41 -0.60 6.82 10.25
C PHE A 41 -0.45 5.74 9.15
N ILE A 42 0.26 6.04 8.07
CA ILE A 42 0.55 5.08 6.99
C ILE A 42 1.32 3.88 7.56
N VAL A 43 2.40 4.12 8.31
CA VAL A 43 3.22 3.05 8.88
C VAL A 43 2.40 2.18 9.84
N PHE A 44 1.51 2.78 10.63
CA PHE A 44 0.65 2.05 11.55
C PHE A 44 -0.30 1.09 10.81
N ILE A 45 -0.96 1.57 9.74
CA ILE A 45 -1.90 0.76 8.96
C ILE A 45 -1.18 -0.31 8.14
N GLU A 46 -0.06 0.02 7.49
CA GLU A 46 0.69 -0.94 6.67
C GLU A 46 1.36 -2.05 7.49
N ARG A 47 1.70 -1.78 8.76
CA ARG A 47 2.20 -2.81 9.68
C ARG A 47 1.08 -3.70 10.25
N ALA A 48 -0.18 -3.32 10.08
CA ALA A 48 -1.28 -4.09 10.62
C ALA A 48 -1.50 -5.37 9.79
N ILE A 49 -1.52 -6.50 10.50
CA ILE A 49 -1.69 -7.84 9.92
C ILE A 49 -2.83 -8.53 10.66
N ARG A 50 -3.77 -9.07 9.89
CA ARG A 50 -4.78 -10.00 10.38
C ARG A 50 -4.21 -11.41 10.37
N LYS A 51 -4.03 -12.00 11.54
CA LYS A 51 -3.53 -13.37 11.69
C LYS A 51 -4.70 -14.36 11.66
N ILE A 52 -4.74 -15.26 10.68
CA ILE A 52 -5.68 -16.38 10.64
C ILE A 52 -4.95 -17.61 11.20
N LEU A 53 -5.49 -18.20 12.26
CA LEU A 53 -4.93 -19.40 12.88
C LEU A 53 -5.16 -20.63 11.98
N ILE A 54 -4.09 -21.38 11.74
CA ILE A 54 -4.10 -22.65 11.01
C ILE A 54 -3.52 -23.71 11.93
N ASN A 55 -4.19 -24.84 12.02
CA ASN A 55 -3.68 -26.00 12.72
C ASN A 55 -3.22 -27.05 11.72
N TYR A 56 -2.03 -27.59 11.97
CA TYR A 56 -1.57 -28.81 11.32
C TYR A 56 -1.87 -29.99 12.25
N PRO A 57 -2.60 -31.02 11.78
CA PRO A 57 -2.98 -32.15 12.60
C PRO A 57 -1.73 -32.90 13.06
N LYS A 58 -1.74 -33.31 14.33
CA LYS A 58 -0.70 -34.16 14.92
C LYS A 58 -0.70 -35.50 14.19
N ARG A 59 0.45 -35.91 13.66
CA ARG A 59 0.64 -37.27 13.14
C ARG A 59 1.33 -38.10 14.20
N GLN A 60 0.62 -39.10 14.72
CA GLN A 60 1.23 -40.09 15.59
C GLN A 60 1.83 -41.19 14.71
N MET A 61 3.16 -41.35 14.77
CA MET A 61 3.87 -42.48 14.17
C MET A 61 4.50 -43.28 15.31
N GLY A 62 3.95 -44.47 15.58
CA GLY A 62 4.34 -45.30 16.73
C GLY A 62 4.02 -44.63 18.06
N THR A 63 4.97 -44.64 19.00
CA THR A 63 4.83 -44.06 20.36
C THR A 63 5.16 -42.57 20.42
N LYS A 64 5.60 -41.95 19.31
CA LYS A 64 5.99 -40.55 19.25
C LYS A 64 4.96 -39.72 18.47
N ILE A 65 4.50 -38.65 19.10
CA ILE A 65 3.61 -37.66 18.49
C ILE A 65 4.51 -36.64 17.78
N TYR A 66 4.39 -36.54 16.46
CA TYR A 66 5.06 -35.52 15.66
C TYR A 66 4.05 -34.46 15.21
N GLY A 67 4.43 -33.20 15.34
CA GLY A 67 3.65 -32.06 14.89
C GLY A 67 2.60 -31.56 15.89
N GLY A 68 1.62 -30.80 15.37
CA GLY A 68 0.63 -30.09 16.17
C GLY A 68 0.98 -28.64 16.48
N GLU A 69 1.91 -28.04 15.75
CA GLU A 69 2.15 -26.61 15.84
C GLU A 69 1.01 -25.85 15.16
N SER A 70 0.44 -24.90 15.90
CA SER A 70 -0.44 -23.88 15.35
C SER A 70 0.42 -22.86 14.61
N SER A 71 0.13 -22.67 13.33
CA SER A 71 0.71 -21.59 12.54
C SER A 71 -0.33 -20.49 12.33
N HIS A 72 0.10 -19.39 11.72
CA HIS A 72 -0.78 -18.32 11.30
C HIS A 72 -0.54 -17.99 9.84
N LEU A 73 -1.60 -17.80 9.07
CA LEU A 73 -1.54 -17.15 7.76
C LEU A 73 -1.69 -15.64 7.97
N PRO A 74 -0.62 -14.85 7.77
CA PRO A 74 -0.71 -13.41 7.87
C PRO A 74 -1.39 -12.84 6.61
N LEU A 75 -2.52 -12.16 6.78
CA LEU A 75 -3.11 -11.33 5.74
C LEU A 75 -2.88 -9.86 6.10
N LYS A 76 -2.14 -9.13 5.25
CA LYS A 76 -1.99 -7.68 5.38
C LYS A 76 -3.33 -7.00 5.09
N ILE A 77 -3.57 -5.83 5.70
CA ILE A 77 -4.76 -5.02 5.40
C ILE A 77 -4.76 -4.59 3.93
N ASN A 78 -3.58 -4.23 3.42
CA ASN A 78 -3.39 -3.92 2.01
C ASN A 78 -2.45 -4.94 1.36
N THR A 79 -3.03 -5.90 0.65
CA THR A 79 -2.27 -6.82 -0.19
C THR A 79 -1.77 -6.18 -1.47
N ALA A 80 -2.39 -5.07 -1.91
CA ALA A 80 -2.07 -4.38 -3.16
C ALA A 80 -0.91 -3.39 -3.05
N GLY A 81 -0.54 -2.99 -1.82
CA GLY A 81 0.46 -1.96 -1.57
C GLY A 81 0.07 -0.64 -2.24
N VAL A 82 1.05 0.04 -2.83
CA VAL A 82 0.85 1.38 -3.45
C VAL A 82 0.41 1.32 -4.91
N ILE A 83 0.48 0.14 -5.52
CA ILE A 83 0.30 -0.03 -6.96
C ILE A 83 -1.04 0.53 -7.47
N PRO A 84 -2.19 0.31 -6.78
CA PRO A 84 -3.46 0.92 -7.18
C PRO A 84 -3.45 2.45 -7.26
N ALA A 85 -2.81 3.11 -6.28
CA ALA A 85 -2.73 4.57 -6.23
C ALA A 85 -1.87 5.14 -7.37
N ILE A 86 -0.80 4.42 -7.74
CA ILE A 86 0.06 4.77 -8.88
C ILE A 86 -0.74 4.65 -10.19
N PHE A 87 -1.42 3.52 -10.41
CA PHE A 87 -2.23 3.34 -11.63
C PHE A 87 -3.33 4.39 -11.75
N ALA A 88 -4.03 4.68 -10.66
CA ALA A 88 -5.04 5.75 -10.66
C ALA A 88 -4.43 7.11 -11.03
N SER A 89 -3.26 7.46 -10.49
CA SER A 89 -2.58 8.73 -10.80
C SER A 89 -2.10 8.79 -12.26
N ALA A 90 -1.54 7.68 -12.78
CA ALA A 90 -1.06 7.60 -14.15
C ALA A 90 -2.21 7.68 -15.16
N LEU A 91 -3.34 7.02 -14.88
CA LEU A 91 -4.53 7.07 -15.72
C LEU A 91 -5.08 8.50 -15.84
N LEU A 92 -5.04 9.29 -14.77
CA LEU A 92 -5.51 10.68 -14.78
C LEU A 92 -4.53 11.64 -15.45
N LEU A 93 -3.24 11.34 -15.49
CA LEU A 93 -2.24 12.15 -16.19
C LEU A 93 -2.29 11.99 -17.71
N LEU A 94 -2.82 10.87 -18.22
CA LEU A 94 -2.88 10.60 -19.66
C LEU A 94 -3.75 11.63 -20.42
N PRO A 95 -5.01 11.91 -20.05
CA PRO A 95 -5.83 12.92 -20.74
C PRO A 95 -5.21 14.31 -20.72
N ILE A 96 -4.60 14.70 -19.59
CA ILE A 96 -3.94 16.01 -19.42
C ILE A 96 -2.78 16.12 -20.40
N THR A 97 -2.00 15.05 -20.56
CA THR A 97 -0.88 15.02 -21.49
C THR A 97 -1.35 15.12 -22.94
N PHE A 98 -2.39 14.37 -23.34
CA PHE A 98 -2.95 14.47 -24.69
C PHE A 98 -3.53 15.86 -24.99
N SER A 99 -4.20 16.50 -24.02
CA SER A 99 -4.69 17.87 -24.18
C SER A 99 -3.55 18.88 -24.36
N ASN A 100 -2.42 18.68 -23.68
CA ASN A 100 -1.25 19.56 -23.79
C ASN A 100 -0.49 19.40 -25.12
N PHE A 101 -0.49 18.20 -25.71
CA PHE A 101 0.25 17.91 -26.95
C PHE A 101 -0.58 18.03 -28.24
N GLY A 102 -1.89 17.81 -28.19
CA GLY A 102 -2.69 17.53 -29.38
C GLY A 102 -3.67 18.62 -29.85
N PHE A 103 -4.13 19.52 -28.98
CA PHE A 103 -5.28 20.37 -29.30
C PHE A 103 -5.22 21.74 -28.60
N SER A 104 -4.37 22.64 -29.08
CA SER A 104 -4.26 24.01 -28.55
C SER A 104 -5.34 24.97 -29.06
N GLU A 105 -6.25 24.53 -29.95
CA GLU A 105 -7.19 25.45 -30.63
C GLU A 105 -8.67 25.35 -30.21
N SER A 106 -9.10 24.29 -29.51
CA SER A 106 -10.52 24.19 -29.08
C SER A 106 -10.69 24.53 -27.59
N GLU A 107 -11.39 25.64 -27.30
CA GLU A 107 -11.74 26.09 -25.94
C GLU A 107 -12.41 24.99 -25.10
N THR A 108 -13.19 24.11 -25.72
CA THR A 108 -13.87 22.99 -25.04
C THR A 108 -12.92 21.94 -24.49
N LEU A 109 -11.80 21.63 -25.16
CA LEU A 109 -10.78 20.69 -24.67
C LEU A 109 -9.93 21.32 -23.56
N ILE A 110 -9.71 22.63 -23.60
CA ILE A 110 -9.02 23.37 -22.54
C ILE A 110 -9.90 23.44 -21.28
N ASP A 111 -11.19 23.67 -21.43
CA ASP A 111 -12.14 23.64 -20.30
C ASP A 111 -12.23 22.24 -19.68
N ILE A 112 -12.31 21.19 -20.50
CA ILE A 112 -12.31 19.80 -20.02
C ILE A 112 -10.98 19.47 -19.32
N SER A 113 -9.83 19.75 -19.92
CA SER A 113 -8.53 19.46 -19.28
C SER A 113 -8.32 20.27 -18.00
N SER A 114 -8.86 21.50 -17.94
CA SER A 114 -8.86 22.28 -16.71
C SER A 114 -9.63 21.57 -15.60
N LEU A 115 -10.72 20.85 -15.90
CA LEU A 115 -11.53 20.10 -14.92
C LEU A 115 -10.78 18.87 -14.37
N PHE A 116 -9.85 18.32 -15.15
CA PHE A 116 -8.95 17.24 -14.74
C PHE A 116 -7.68 17.74 -14.04
N SER A 117 -7.51 19.05 -13.83
CA SER A 117 -6.38 19.59 -13.09
C SER A 117 -6.48 19.28 -11.59
N GLN A 118 -5.32 19.15 -10.94
CA GLN A 118 -5.17 18.91 -9.50
C GLN A 118 -5.88 20.00 -8.68
N GLY A 119 -6.45 19.62 -7.53
CA GLY A 119 -7.18 20.55 -6.66
C GLY A 119 -8.64 20.84 -7.04
N LYS A 120 -9.15 20.34 -8.17
CA LYS A 120 -10.59 20.42 -8.49
C LYS A 120 -11.38 19.22 -7.94
N PRO A 121 -12.66 19.41 -7.53
CA PRO A 121 -13.48 18.32 -6.99
C PRO A 121 -13.69 17.14 -7.96
N LEU A 122 -13.75 17.39 -9.27
CA LEU A 122 -13.93 16.33 -10.27
C LEU A 122 -12.70 15.41 -10.33
N TYR A 123 -11.49 15.99 -10.33
CA TYR A 123 -10.25 15.24 -10.27
C TYR A 123 -10.20 14.37 -9.01
N MET A 124 -10.51 14.95 -7.84
CA MET A 124 -10.52 14.22 -6.57
C MET A 124 -11.50 13.04 -6.58
N LEU A 125 -12.70 13.21 -7.14
CA LEU A 125 -13.71 12.16 -7.20
C LEU A 125 -13.29 11.03 -8.13
N LEU A 126 -12.82 11.35 -9.34
CA LEU A 126 -12.31 10.35 -10.28
C LEU A 126 -11.08 9.63 -9.72
N TYR A 127 -10.23 10.36 -9.01
CA TYR A 127 -9.05 9.79 -8.37
C TYR A 127 -9.42 8.83 -7.24
N ALA A 128 -10.36 9.21 -6.37
CA ALA A 128 -10.89 8.36 -5.32
C ALA A 128 -11.53 7.08 -5.88
N SER A 129 -12.39 7.22 -6.89
CA SER A 129 -13.04 6.09 -7.56
C SER A 129 -12.00 5.16 -8.21
N GLY A 130 -11.00 5.74 -8.88
CA GLY A 130 -9.89 4.99 -9.47
C GLY A 130 -9.09 4.19 -8.45
N ILE A 131 -8.74 4.79 -7.30
CA ILE A 131 -8.02 4.08 -6.22
C ILE A 131 -8.85 2.89 -5.73
N ILE A 132 -10.14 3.10 -5.45
CA ILE A 132 -11.01 2.02 -4.95
C ILE A 132 -11.11 0.90 -5.99
N PHE A 133 -11.39 1.24 -7.25
CA PHE A 133 -11.50 0.27 -8.34
C PHE A 133 -10.22 -0.56 -8.51
N PHE A 134 -9.07 0.12 -8.65
CA PHE A 134 -7.79 -0.58 -8.83
C PHE A 134 -7.37 -1.36 -7.59
N SER A 135 -7.76 -0.94 -6.38
CA SER A 135 -7.46 -1.67 -5.15
C SER A 135 -8.16 -3.03 -5.12
N PHE A 136 -9.45 -3.08 -5.48
CA PHE A 136 -10.18 -4.34 -5.58
C PHE A 136 -9.69 -5.20 -6.75
N PHE A 137 -9.49 -4.58 -7.92
CA PHE A 137 -9.05 -5.27 -9.13
C PHE A 137 -7.66 -5.90 -8.97
N TYR A 138 -6.69 -5.17 -8.44
CA TYR A 138 -5.34 -5.69 -8.24
C TYR A 138 -5.30 -6.80 -7.19
N THR A 139 -6.06 -6.62 -6.11
CA THR A 139 -6.10 -7.60 -5.03
C THR A 139 -6.67 -8.95 -5.47
N SER A 140 -7.72 -8.95 -6.31
CA SER A 140 -8.31 -10.20 -6.82
C SER A 140 -7.40 -10.93 -7.82
N ILE A 141 -6.54 -10.21 -8.54
CA ILE A 141 -5.57 -10.81 -9.47
C ILE A 141 -4.41 -11.44 -8.72
N VAL A 142 -3.87 -10.76 -7.70
CA VAL A 142 -2.67 -11.22 -6.99
C VAL A 142 -2.98 -12.32 -5.98
N PHE A 143 -4.10 -12.22 -5.28
CA PHE A 143 -4.44 -13.17 -4.25
C PHE A 143 -5.60 -14.06 -4.69
N ASN A 144 -5.31 -15.33 -4.97
CA ASN A 144 -6.32 -16.33 -5.29
C ASN A 144 -6.71 -17.14 -4.03
N PRO A 145 -7.91 -16.94 -3.44
CA PRO A 145 -8.33 -17.64 -2.25
C PRO A 145 -8.51 -19.15 -2.46
N LYS A 146 -8.91 -19.56 -3.67
CA LYS A 146 -9.14 -20.97 -4.01
C LYS A 146 -7.82 -21.73 -4.02
N GLU A 147 -6.81 -21.18 -4.68
CA GLU A 147 -5.47 -21.78 -4.73
C GLU A 147 -4.84 -21.83 -3.33
N THR A 148 -4.99 -20.75 -2.55
CA THR A 148 -4.47 -20.69 -1.17
C THR A 148 -5.12 -21.76 -0.28
N ALA A 149 -6.43 -21.96 -0.39
CA ALA A 149 -7.16 -22.99 0.35
C ALA A 149 -6.76 -24.42 -0.10
N GLU A 150 -6.52 -24.63 -1.40
CA GLU A 150 -6.06 -25.92 -1.91
C GLU A 150 -4.62 -26.22 -1.45
N ASN A 151 -3.73 -25.23 -1.48
CA ASN A 151 -2.36 -25.36 -0.96
C ASN A 151 -2.36 -25.65 0.53
N LEU A 152 -3.25 -25.00 1.30
CA LEU A 152 -3.41 -25.28 2.72
C LEU A 152 -3.83 -26.75 2.95
N ARG A 153 -4.80 -27.23 2.17
CA ARG A 153 -5.25 -28.63 2.20
C ARG A 153 -4.14 -29.61 1.82
N LYS A 154 -3.35 -29.31 0.77
CA LYS A 154 -2.22 -30.14 0.32
C LYS A 154 -1.13 -30.25 1.39
N GLN A 155 -0.88 -29.18 2.13
CA GLN A 155 0.05 -29.16 3.27
C GLN A 155 -0.53 -29.79 4.54
N GLY A 156 -1.77 -30.29 4.50
CA GLY A 156 -2.46 -30.87 5.65
C GLY A 156 -2.92 -29.85 6.69
N GLY A 157 -2.80 -28.54 6.42
CA GLY A 157 -3.30 -27.49 7.29
C GLY A 157 -4.81 -27.32 7.15
N TYR A 158 -5.47 -26.91 8.22
CA TYR A 158 -6.86 -26.51 8.19
C TYR A 158 -7.13 -25.34 9.14
N VAL A 159 -8.14 -24.54 8.79
CA VAL A 159 -8.63 -23.47 9.66
C VAL A 159 -9.62 -24.10 10.66
N PRO A 160 -9.42 -23.94 11.98
CA PRO A 160 -10.33 -24.50 12.97
C PRO A 160 -11.77 -24.03 12.75
N GLY A 161 -12.71 -24.97 12.77
CA GLY A 161 -14.15 -24.68 12.58
C GLY A 161 -14.64 -24.62 11.14
N ILE A 162 -13.76 -24.74 10.14
CA ILE A 162 -14.15 -24.69 8.71
C ILE A 162 -13.65 -25.95 7.99
N ARG A 163 -14.52 -26.55 7.17
CA ARG A 163 -14.17 -27.74 6.38
C ARG A 163 -13.11 -27.38 5.32
N PRO A 164 -12.00 -28.15 5.18
CA PRO A 164 -10.98 -27.88 4.17
C PRO A 164 -11.52 -27.95 2.74
N GLY A 165 -11.00 -27.09 1.85
CA GLY A 165 -11.43 -26.98 0.45
C GLY A 165 -12.24 -25.72 0.20
N GLU A 166 -13.36 -25.83 -0.53
CA GLU A 166 -14.15 -24.68 -0.98
C GLU A 166 -14.64 -23.79 0.17
N ARG A 167 -15.05 -24.38 1.30
CA ARG A 167 -15.51 -23.59 2.47
C ARG A 167 -14.39 -22.73 3.06
N THR A 168 -13.14 -23.20 3.00
CA THR A 168 -11.98 -22.41 3.41
C THR A 168 -11.71 -21.28 2.41
N ALA A 169 -11.88 -21.52 1.12
CA ALA A 169 -11.73 -20.49 0.09
C ALA A 169 -12.74 -19.34 0.28
N TYR A 170 -14.04 -19.65 0.47
CA TYR A 170 -15.07 -18.64 0.74
C TYR A 170 -14.79 -17.82 2.01
N PHE A 171 -14.29 -18.48 3.08
CA PHE A 171 -13.93 -17.78 4.31
C PHE A 171 -12.77 -16.80 4.11
N ILE A 172 -11.72 -17.22 3.39
CA ILE A 172 -10.58 -16.36 3.08
C ILE A 172 -11.04 -15.20 2.19
N GLU A 173 -11.88 -15.46 1.18
CA GLU A 173 -12.44 -14.46 0.28
C GLU A 173 -13.27 -13.40 1.01
N GLU A 174 -14.13 -13.80 1.94
CA GLU A 174 -14.92 -12.87 2.75
C GLU A 174 -14.02 -11.97 3.62
N ILE A 175 -13.00 -12.56 4.27
CA ILE A 175 -12.02 -11.81 5.05
C ILE A 175 -11.28 -10.81 4.17
N LEU A 176 -10.82 -11.27 3.02
CA LEU A 176 -10.01 -10.50 2.10
C LEU A 176 -10.81 -9.33 1.51
N THR A 177 -12.07 -9.56 1.13
CA THR A 177 -12.99 -8.50 0.69
C THR A 177 -13.15 -7.42 1.76
N ARG A 178 -13.41 -7.79 3.02
CA ARG A 178 -13.56 -6.82 4.13
C ARG A 178 -12.26 -6.05 4.41
N LEU A 179 -11.12 -6.74 4.35
CA LEU A 179 -9.81 -6.10 4.53
C LEU A 179 -9.53 -5.13 3.39
N THR A 180 -9.76 -5.52 2.14
CA THR A 180 -9.57 -4.67 0.96
C THR A 180 -10.49 -3.46 0.97
N THR A 181 -11.72 -3.56 1.48
CA THR A 181 -12.60 -2.39 1.64
C THR A 181 -12.00 -1.35 2.59
N ILE A 182 -11.49 -1.80 3.75
CA ILE A 182 -10.80 -0.92 4.71
C ILE A 182 -9.50 -0.39 4.09
N GLY A 183 -8.81 -1.25 3.33
CA GLY A 183 -7.61 -0.97 2.55
C GLY A 183 -7.80 0.20 1.57
N ALA A 184 -8.75 0.04 0.66
CA ALA A 184 -9.10 1.02 -0.35
C ALA A 184 -9.53 2.36 0.29
N LEU A 185 -10.29 2.31 1.38
CA LEU A 185 -10.75 3.52 2.08
C LEU A 185 -9.59 4.30 2.69
N TYR A 186 -8.63 3.64 3.36
CA TYR A 186 -7.48 4.37 3.92
C TYR A 186 -6.57 4.91 2.81
N LEU A 187 -6.31 4.14 1.74
CA LEU A 187 -5.50 4.59 0.60
C LEU A 187 -6.10 5.86 -0.01
N THR A 188 -7.41 5.85 -0.22
CA THR A 188 -8.16 6.97 -0.75
C THR A 188 -8.07 8.19 0.16
N LEU A 189 -8.25 8.01 1.48
CA LEU A 189 -8.17 9.10 2.46
C LEU A 189 -6.76 9.72 2.49
N VAL A 190 -5.71 8.90 2.54
CA VAL A 190 -4.32 9.38 2.59
C VAL A 190 -3.95 10.13 1.32
N CYS A 191 -4.39 9.66 0.15
CA CYS A 191 -4.13 10.31 -1.13
C CYS A 191 -4.93 11.62 -1.31
N LEU A 192 -6.18 11.66 -0.85
CA LEU A 192 -7.04 12.85 -0.93
C LEU A 192 -6.66 13.95 0.06
N MET A 193 -6.10 13.59 1.22
CA MET A 193 -5.85 14.56 2.28
C MET A 193 -4.93 15.71 1.83
N PRO A 194 -3.79 15.49 1.14
CA PRO A 194 -2.95 16.58 0.63
C PRO A 194 -3.57 17.33 -0.56
N GLU A 195 -4.30 16.64 -1.43
CA GLU A 195 -5.07 17.26 -2.53
C GLU A 195 -6.06 18.30 -2.00
N PHE A 196 -6.74 17.99 -0.89
CA PHE A 196 -7.66 18.92 -0.24
C PHE A 196 -6.95 20.15 0.37
N LEU A 197 -5.72 19.96 0.90
CA LEU A 197 -4.91 21.06 1.39
C LEU A 197 -4.46 22.00 0.26
N ILE A 198 -4.02 21.44 -0.88
CA ILE A 198 -3.58 22.21 -2.05
C ILE A 198 -4.75 23.03 -2.64
N SER A 199 -5.97 22.48 -2.61
CA SER A 199 -7.17 23.18 -3.07
C SER A 199 -7.50 24.43 -2.23
N LYS A 200 -7.26 24.39 -0.91
CA LYS A 200 -7.53 25.51 0.00
C LYS A 200 -6.36 26.47 0.20
N TYR A 201 -5.14 25.97 0.11
CA TYR A 201 -3.92 26.75 0.29
C TYR A 201 -3.07 26.59 -0.98
N PRO A 202 -2.80 27.67 -1.74
CA PRO A 202 -2.00 27.64 -2.97
C PRO A 202 -0.50 27.53 -2.64
N ILE A 203 -0.14 26.52 -1.84
CA ILE A 203 1.23 26.17 -1.54
C ILE A 203 1.58 25.04 -2.52
N PRO A 204 2.57 25.22 -3.41
CA PRO A 204 3.00 24.17 -4.33
C PRO A 204 3.66 23.04 -3.52
N PHE A 205 2.83 22.13 -3.03
CA PHE A 205 3.26 21.01 -2.22
C PHE A 205 3.74 19.89 -3.13
N TYR A 206 5.02 19.93 -3.51
CA TYR A 206 5.67 18.88 -4.32
C TYR A 206 5.67 17.51 -3.61
N LEU A 207 5.47 17.47 -2.29
CA LEU A 207 5.22 16.25 -1.53
C LEU A 207 3.72 15.87 -1.53
N GLY A 208 3.12 15.64 -2.70
CA GLY A 208 1.73 15.14 -2.78
C GLY A 208 1.49 13.87 -1.94
N GLY A 209 0.23 13.58 -1.62
CA GLY A 209 -0.14 12.41 -0.79
C GLY A 209 0.30 11.07 -1.36
N THR A 210 0.26 10.95 -2.69
CA THR A 210 0.84 9.84 -3.44
C THR A 210 2.33 9.72 -3.28
N SER A 211 3.07 10.83 -3.40
CA SER A 211 4.53 10.84 -3.25
C SER A 211 4.95 10.34 -1.87
N VAL A 212 4.29 10.82 -0.81
CA VAL A 212 4.56 10.38 0.57
C VAL A 212 4.24 8.89 0.74
N LEU A 213 3.10 8.44 0.24
CA LEU A 213 2.67 7.04 0.32
C LEU A 213 3.67 6.11 -0.40
N ILE A 214 4.10 6.48 -1.61
CA ILE A 214 5.09 5.72 -2.39
C ILE A 214 6.41 5.58 -1.62
N VAL A 215 6.92 6.68 -1.06
CA VAL A 215 8.19 6.68 -0.33
C VAL A 215 8.13 5.76 0.89
N VAL A 216 7.05 5.84 1.68
CA VAL A 216 6.91 5.03 2.90
C VAL A 216 6.81 3.54 2.59
N VAL A 217 5.98 3.15 1.62
CA VAL A 217 5.79 1.71 1.34
C VAL A 217 7.01 1.12 0.66
N VAL A 218 7.64 1.81 -0.30
CA VAL A 218 8.89 1.32 -0.93
C VAL A 218 10.01 1.20 0.10
N ALA A 219 10.10 2.14 1.05
CA ALA A 219 11.05 2.03 2.15
C ALA A 219 10.77 0.80 3.02
N MET A 220 9.51 0.53 3.37
CA MET A 220 9.14 -0.66 4.15
C MET A 220 9.37 -1.97 3.39
N ASP A 221 9.05 -2.02 2.09
CA ASP A 221 9.31 -3.18 1.25
C ASP A 221 10.81 -3.46 1.16
N THR A 222 11.63 -2.43 1.03
CA THR A 222 13.09 -2.56 1.03
C THR A 222 13.60 -3.13 2.36
N VAL A 223 13.10 -2.61 3.49
CA VAL A 223 13.45 -3.13 4.83
C VAL A 223 13.01 -4.60 4.97
N SER A 224 11.81 -4.95 4.54
CA SER A 224 11.29 -6.32 4.61
C SER A 224 12.11 -7.27 3.74
N GLN A 225 12.51 -6.86 2.53
CA GLN A 225 13.36 -7.67 1.65
C GLN A 225 14.75 -7.89 2.24
N ILE A 226 15.34 -6.87 2.86
CA ILE A 226 16.62 -6.98 3.58
C ILE A 226 16.49 -7.99 4.73
N GLN A 227 15.44 -7.88 5.55
CA GLN A 227 15.21 -8.81 6.67
C GLN A 227 15.05 -10.26 6.19
N THR A 228 14.26 -10.50 5.14
CA THR A 228 14.09 -11.84 4.57
C THR A 228 15.42 -12.41 4.08
N ARG A 229 16.25 -11.60 3.41
CA ARG A 229 17.56 -12.05 2.93
C ARG A 229 18.53 -12.36 4.07
N MET A 230 18.52 -11.56 5.14
CA MET A 230 19.33 -11.82 6.34
C MET A 230 18.91 -13.12 7.05
N MET A 231 17.60 -13.38 7.18
CA MET A 231 17.13 -14.62 7.77
C MET A 231 17.57 -15.84 6.95
N SER A 232 17.46 -15.80 5.63
CA SER A 232 17.92 -16.90 4.76
C SER A 232 19.40 -17.20 4.93
N GLN A 233 20.25 -16.18 5.08
CA GLN A 233 21.68 -16.36 5.33
C GLN A 233 21.98 -16.97 6.71
N GLN A 234 21.21 -16.59 7.74
CA GLN A 234 21.34 -17.19 9.07
C GLN A 234 20.98 -18.69 9.05
N TYR A 235 19.93 -19.08 8.31
CA TYR A 235 19.56 -20.49 8.13
C TYR A 235 20.67 -21.30 7.45
N GLU A 236 21.31 -20.78 6.40
CA GLU A 236 22.41 -21.46 5.71
C GLU A 236 23.61 -21.69 6.64
N SER A 237 23.93 -20.71 7.50
CA SER A 237 25.01 -20.82 8.49
C SER A 237 24.73 -21.90 9.55
N LEU A 238 23.48 -22.04 9.99
CA LEU A 238 23.07 -23.06 10.97
C LEU A 238 23.11 -24.46 10.36
N ILE A 239 22.64 -24.64 9.11
CA ILE A 239 22.67 -25.94 8.41
C ILE A 239 24.11 -26.37 8.10
N LYS A 240 24.98 -25.43 7.72
CA LYS A 240 26.41 -25.71 7.48
C LYS A 240 27.10 -26.17 8.76
N LYS A 241 26.80 -25.56 9.92
CA LYS A 241 27.36 -25.95 11.22
C LYS A 241 27.00 -27.38 11.63
N THR A 242 25.79 -27.83 11.29
CA THR A 242 25.33 -29.21 11.58
C THR A 242 25.94 -30.26 10.64
N ARG A 243 26.32 -29.90 9.40
CA ARG A 243 26.97 -30.85 8.46
C ARG A 243 28.43 -31.18 8.82
N PHE A 244 29.11 -30.35 9.60
CA PHE A 244 30.49 -30.59 10.07
C PHE A 244 30.56 -31.32 11.42
N GLY A 245 29.41 -31.78 11.96
CA GLY A 245 29.32 -32.54 13.21
C GLY A 245 29.20 -34.06 13.03
N LYS A 246 29.80 -34.62 11.96
CA LYS A 246 30.05 -36.06 11.82
C LYS A 246 31.55 -36.30 11.71
#